data_AF-A0A401S6K7-F1
#
_entry.id   AF-A0A401S6K7-F1
#
_cell.length_a   1.000
_cell.length_b   1.000
_cell.length_c   1.000
_cell.angle_alpha   90.00
_cell.angle_beta   90.00
_cell.angle_gamma   90.00
#
_symmetry.space_group_name_H-M   'P 1'
#
loop_
_entity.id
_entity.type
_entity.pdbx_description
1 polymer ?
#
loop_
_entity_poly.entity_id
_entity_poly.type
_entity_poly.pdbx_seq_one_letter_code
_entity_poly.pdbx_strand_id
1 'polypeptide(L)'
;MKEPVDETGWIIKNVLSLPIVNKKEEIVGIATFYNRKDGKPFDEYDEQITETLTQFLGWSLLNTDTYDKMNKLESRKNIASEMLMYHSKCTDKELQTILKTKEMLDKDTADCEQKDMLKILQEELPDPTDVELYEFHFSDLDVSEFDLIKCGIRCFFEINAVIKFKIPADVLTRWMYTVRKGYRDITYHNWRHGFNVGQTMFTLLMTGKIKKYYTDLEAFAMITAAFCHDIDHRGTNNLYQLKSQAALAKLHGSSILERHHLEYSKTLLQDESLNIFQNLNQRQYETVVHLMEVAIIATDLALYFKKRTMFQKIVDYVEKSETEEEAIKYISSDPTKKEIVMAMMMTGCDLSAITKPWEVQSKVALMVANEFWEQGDLERTVLQQQPIPMMDRNKADELPKLQVGFIDFVCTFVYKEFSRFHKEITPMYEGLQNNRVEWKLRADEYDAKMALIEKQRKEQEEMAVKKAVNGEVEAGDEGKEGKRGGKSRTCEIF
;
A
#
# COMPACT_ATOMS: atom_id res chain seq x y z
N MET A 1 69.27 -15.51 14.49
CA MET A 1 69.59 -16.91 14.12
C MET A 1 70.63 -16.87 13.00
N LYS A 2 71.71 -17.66 13.06
CA LYS A 2 72.79 -17.66 12.04
C LYS A 2 72.71 -18.84 11.08
N GLU A 3 71.69 -19.68 11.20
CA GLU A 3 71.47 -20.84 10.32
C GLU A 3 70.44 -20.48 9.23
N PRO A 4 70.52 -21.11 8.05
CA PRO A 4 69.52 -20.94 6.99
C PRO A 4 68.12 -21.27 7.51
N VAL A 5 67.14 -20.46 7.12
CA VAL A 5 65.75 -20.64 7.55
C VAL A 5 65.07 -21.77 6.78
N ASP A 6 65.58 -22.09 5.59
CA ASP A 6 65.12 -23.18 4.76
C ASP A 6 66.30 -23.80 3.95
N GLU A 7 65.98 -24.86 3.21
CA GLU A 7 66.93 -25.61 2.39
C GLU A 7 67.49 -24.80 1.20
N THR A 8 66.95 -23.61 0.92
CA THR A 8 67.43 -22.72 -0.15
C THR A 8 68.66 -21.91 0.26
N GLY A 9 69.05 -21.97 1.53
CA GLY A 9 70.20 -21.23 2.06
C GLY A 9 69.88 -19.78 2.41
N TRP A 10 68.60 -19.39 2.46
CA TRP A 10 68.20 -18.02 2.79
C TRP A 10 68.35 -17.74 4.29
N ILE A 11 69.15 -16.72 4.64
CA ILE A 11 69.48 -16.37 6.03
C ILE A 11 68.83 -15.03 6.39
N ILE A 12 68.15 -14.95 7.54
CA ILE A 12 67.62 -13.69 8.09
C ILE A 12 68.77 -12.91 8.75
N LYS A 13 69.04 -11.72 8.23
CA LYS A 13 70.06 -10.77 8.69
C LYS A 13 69.45 -9.65 9.52
N ASN A 14 68.32 -9.10 9.08
CA ASN A 14 67.57 -8.07 9.80
C ASN A 14 66.05 -8.24 9.59
N VAL A 15 65.28 -7.72 10.55
CA VAL A 15 63.82 -7.86 10.63
C VAL A 15 63.22 -6.54 11.10
N LEU A 16 62.13 -6.10 10.45
CA LEU A 16 61.25 -5.04 10.92
C LEU A 16 59.83 -5.62 11.00
N SER A 17 59.19 -5.53 12.16
CA SER A 17 57.85 -6.07 12.37
C SER A 17 56.97 -5.02 13.02
N LEU A 18 55.86 -4.70 12.37
CA LEU A 18 54.89 -3.71 12.83
C LEU A 18 53.47 -4.29 12.76
N PRO A 19 52.65 -4.09 13.79
CA PRO A 19 51.27 -4.56 13.78
C PRO A 19 50.45 -3.76 12.77
N ILE A 20 49.55 -4.44 12.07
CA ILE A 20 48.47 -3.81 11.31
C ILE A 20 47.32 -3.61 12.29
N VAL A 21 47.04 -2.35 12.61
CA VAL A 21 46.06 -1.98 13.63
C VAL A 21 44.85 -1.34 12.95
N ASN A 22 43.65 -1.80 13.29
CA ASN A 22 42.43 -1.22 12.74
C ASN A 22 42.07 0.11 13.44
N LYS A 23 41.00 0.77 12.98
CA LYS A 23 40.53 2.04 13.58
C LYS A 23 40.06 1.91 15.05
N LYS A 24 39.85 0.69 15.55
CA LYS A 24 39.46 0.39 16.94
C LYS A 24 40.66 0.05 17.84
N GLU A 25 41.89 0.24 17.36
CA GLU A 25 43.12 -0.14 18.05
C GLU A 25 43.28 -1.65 18.27
N GLU A 26 42.56 -2.47 17.51
CA GLU A 26 42.71 -3.93 17.54
C GLU A 26 43.73 -4.36 16.49
N ILE A 27 44.62 -5.29 16.88
CA ILE A 27 45.60 -5.89 15.97
C ILE A 27 44.86 -6.87 15.05
N VAL A 28 44.80 -6.56 13.76
CA VAL A 28 44.16 -7.41 12.72
C VAL A 28 45.17 -8.27 11.96
N GLY A 29 46.46 -7.94 12.08
CA GLY A 29 47.56 -8.68 11.47
C GLY A 29 48.90 -8.11 11.86
N ILE A 30 49.99 -8.73 11.40
CA ILE A 30 51.35 -8.26 11.63
C ILE A 30 52.09 -8.28 10.28
N ALA A 31 52.63 -7.13 9.88
CA ALA A 31 53.49 -7.04 8.72
C ALA A 31 54.94 -7.20 9.15
N THR A 32 55.64 -8.17 8.57
CA THR A 32 57.06 -8.42 8.89
C THR A 32 57.88 -8.36 7.61
N PHE A 33 58.87 -7.47 7.61
CA PHE A 33 59.82 -7.23 6.54
C PHE A 33 61.17 -7.84 6.92
N TYR A 34 61.74 -8.61 5.99
CA TYR A 34 63.02 -9.30 6.20
C TYR A 34 64.04 -8.82 5.19
N ASN A 35 65.29 -8.66 5.63
CA ASN A 35 66.47 -8.44 4.78
C ASN A 35 66.35 -7.24 3.83
N ARG A 36 66.69 -6.04 4.31
CA ARG A 36 66.82 -4.84 3.46
C ARG A 36 67.80 -5.10 2.31
N LYS A 37 67.42 -4.74 1.06
CA LYS A 37 68.15 -5.12 -0.16
C LYS A 37 69.59 -4.61 -0.24
N ASP A 38 69.87 -3.45 0.35
CA ASP A 38 71.21 -2.85 0.38
C ASP A 38 72.11 -3.44 1.48
N GLY A 39 71.62 -4.42 2.23
CA GLY A 39 72.36 -5.13 3.28
C GLY A 39 72.54 -4.37 4.59
N LYS A 40 72.03 -3.14 4.69
CA LYS A 40 72.06 -2.32 5.91
C LYS A 40 70.92 -2.72 6.87
N PRO A 41 71.03 -2.47 8.19
CA PRO A 41 69.89 -2.59 9.10
C PRO A 41 68.79 -1.59 8.71
N PHE A 42 67.55 -1.86 9.13
CA PHE A 42 66.44 -0.91 9.01
C PHE A 42 66.72 0.34 9.86
N ASP A 43 66.35 1.51 9.34
CA ASP A 43 66.51 2.80 10.02
C ASP A 43 65.16 3.42 10.43
N GLU A 44 65.18 4.54 11.16
CA GLU A 44 63.95 5.22 11.64
C GLU A 44 63.02 5.65 10.48
N TYR A 45 63.59 5.91 9.30
CA TYR A 45 62.80 6.27 8.12
C TYR A 45 62.03 5.05 7.58
N ASP A 46 62.67 3.88 7.54
CA ASP A 46 62.01 2.62 7.21
C ASP A 46 60.86 2.30 8.19
N GLU A 47 61.07 2.56 9.49
CA GLU A 47 60.04 2.42 10.53
C GLU A 47 58.85 3.33 10.26
N GLN A 48 59.08 4.62 10.00
CA GLN A 48 58.03 5.61 9.76
C GLN A 48 57.21 5.31 8.50
N ILE A 49 57.86 4.88 7.40
CA ILE A 49 57.15 4.46 6.18
C ILE A 49 56.29 3.23 6.46
N THR A 50 56.86 2.24 7.15
CA THR A 50 56.16 1.00 7.43
C THR A 50 54.99 1.22 8.39
N GLU A 51 55.13 2.12 9.35
CA GLU A 51 54.05 2.58 10.21
C GLU A 51 52.92 3.22 9.40
N THR A 52 53.25 4.15 8.49
CA THR A 52 52.27 4.80 7.60
C THR A 52 51.51 3.77 6.74
N LEU A 53 52.23 2.79 6.19
CA LEU A 53 51.64 1.71 5.39
C LEU A 53 50.73 0.81 6.22
N THR A 54 51.18 0.37 7.40
CA THR A 54 50.40 -0.54 8.27
C THR A 54 49.14 0.14 8.81
N GLN A 55 49.19 1.44 9.13
CA GLN A 55 48.02 2.25 9.47
C GLN A 55 47.03 2.33 8.30
N PHE A 56 47.51 2.62 7.09
CA PHE A 56 46.67 2.67 5.88
C PHE A 56 46.00 1.32 5.56
N LEU A 57 46.76 0.23 5.66
CA LEU A 57 46.24 -1.13 5.46
C LEU A 57 45.18 -1.48 6.52
N GLY A 58 45.41 -1.12 7.78
CA GLY A 58 44.47 -1.35 8.87
C GLY A 58 43.13 -0.63 8.70
N TRP A 59 43.14 0.60 8.18
CA TRP A 59 41.90 1.32 7.83
C TRP A 59 41.23 0.76 6.59
N SER A 60 42.00 0.37 5.57
CA SER A 60 41.48 -0.16 4.31
C SER A 60 40.80 -1.51 4.50
N LEU A 61 41.38 -2.40 5.31
CA LEU A 61 40.86 -3.74 5.57
C LEU A 61 39.46 -3.70 6.21
N LEU A 62 39.21 -2.74 7.12
CA LEU A 62 37.92 -2.59 7.79
C LEU A 62 36.80 -2.27 6.80
N ASN A 63 37.10 -1.45 5.79
CA ASN A 63 36.14 -1.12 4.74
C ASN A 63 35.82 -2.37 3.91
N THR A 64 36.82 -3.14 3.50
CA THR A 64 36.61 -4.37 2.72
C THR A 64 35.76 -5.40 3.48
N ASP A 65 36.04 -5.64 4.77
CA ASP A 65 35.23 -6.55 5.60
C ASP A 65 33.78 -6.05 5.76
N THR A 66 33.59 -4.73 5.92
CA THR A 66 32.26 -4.13 6.01
C THR A 66 31.47 -4.31 4.71
N TYR A 67 32.11 -4.08 3.55
CA TYR A 67 31.47 -4.31 2.25
C TYR A 67 31.17 -5.79 2.00
N ASP A 68 32.05 -6.71 2.38
CA ASP A 68 31.78 -8.15 2.27
C ASP A 68 30.57 -8.56 3.13
N LYS A 69 30.48 -8.04 4.36
CA LYS A 69 29.31 -8.24 5.22
C LYS A 69 28.03 -7.65 4.62
N MET A 70 28.11 -6.46 4.02
CA MET A 70 26.98 -5.85 3.32
C MET A 70 26.51 -6.73 2.14
N ASN A 71 27.43 -7.22 1.30
CA ASN A 71 27.10 -8.10 0.17
C ASN A 71 26.45 -9.41 0.64
N LYS A 72 26.94 -10.00 1.74
CA LYS A 72 26.33 -11.17 2.36
C LYS A 72 24.91 -10.90 2.86
N LEU A 73 24.65 -9.72 3.43
CA LEU A 73 23.30 -9.32 3.84
C LEU A 73 22.37 -9.14 2.63
N GLU A 74 22.86 -8.56 1.55
CA GLU A 74 22.11 -8.41 0.30
C GLU A 74 21.75 -9.76 -0.32
N SER A 75 22.71 -10.70 -0.37
CA SER A 75 22.44 -12.06 -0.85
C SER A 75 21.41 -12.78 0.02
N ARG A 76 21.47 -12.63 1.35
CA ARG A 76 20.44 -13.18 2.26
C ARG A 76 19.06 -12.59 2.00
N LYS A 77 18.97 -11.27 1.76
CA LYS A 77 17.72 -10.60 1.38
C LYS A 77 17.15 -11.19 0.10
N ASN A 78 17.98 -11.39 -0.92
CA ASN A 78 17.55 -11.92 -2.21
C ASN A 78 17.01 -13.35 -2.08
N ILE A 79 17.71 -14.23 -1.36
CA ILE A 79 17.23 -15.60 -1.09
C ILE A 79 15.91 -15.60 -0.32
N ALA A 80 15.78 -14.75 0.70
CA ALA A 80 14.53 -14.63 1.46
C ALA A 80 13.37 -14.13 0.59
N SER A 81 13.63 -13.16 -0.30
CA SER A 81 12.65 -12.65 -1.25
C SER A 81 12.20 -13.72 -2.24
N GLU A 82 13.13 -14.55 -2.74
CA GLU A 82 12.82 -15.67 -3.63
C GLU A 82 11.94 -16.73 -2.95
N MET A 83 12.25 -17.07 -1.69
CA MET A 83 11.42 -17.99 -0.89
C MET A 83 10.00 -17.45 -0.68
N LEU A 84 9.86 -16.16 -0.38
CA LEU A 84 8.54 -15.52 -0.24
C LEU A 84 7.78 -15.54 -1.56
N MET A 85 8.46 -15.25 -2.67
CA MET A 85 7.89 -15.27 -4.00
C MET A 85 7.39 -16.66 -4.38
N TYR A 86 8.13 -17.71 -4.06
CA TYR A 86 7.73 -19.09 -4.34
C TYR A 86 6.40 -19.47 -3.69
N HIS A 87 6.13 -18.99 -2.47
CA HIS A 87 4.88 -19.27 -1.76
C HIS A 87 3.69 -18.43 -2.25
N SER A 88 3.93 -17.19 -2.68
CA SER A 88 2.88 -16.31 -3.19
C SER A 88 2.53 -16.59 -4.65
N LYS A 89 3.48 -17.11 -5.43
CA LYS A 89 3.32 -17.42 -6.85
C LYS A 89 2.24 -18.47 -7.10
N CYS A 90 1.50 -18.28 -8.19
CA CYS A 90 0.56 -19.26 -8.70
C CYS A 90 1.29 -20.50 -9.21
N THR A 91 0.90 -21.65 -8.66
CA THR A 91 1.41 -22.97 -9.01
C THR A 91 0.81 -23.47 -10.32
N ASP A 92 1.46 -24.42 -10.98
CA ASP A 92 0.92 -24.98 -12.22
C ASP A 92 -0.43 -25.70 -12.01
N LYS A 93 -0.69 -26.22 -10.80
CA LYS A 93 -2.00 -26.79 -10.44
C LYS A 93 -3.09 -25.70 -10.39
N GLU A 94 -2.80 -24.57 -9.76
CA GLU A 94 -3.70 -23.42 -9.72
C GLU A 94 -3.91 -22.86 -11.14
N LEU A 95 -2.86 -22.77 -11.95
CA LEU A 95 -2.94 -22.33 -13.34
C LEU A 95 -3.93 -23.18 -14.16
N GLN A 96 -3.87 -24.51 -14.02
CA GLN A 96 -4.75 -25.46 -14.72
C GLN A 96 -6.23 -25.33 -14.32
N THR A 97 -6.57 -24.67 -13.21
CA THR A 97 -7.98 -24.45 -12.84
C THR A 97 -8.70 -23.45 -13.76
N ILE A 98 -7.93 -22.59 -14.45
CA ILE A 98 -8.45 -21.61 -15.42
C ILE A 98 -7.97 -22.01 -16.82
N LEU A 99 -6.66 -22.15 -17.00
CA LEU A 99 -6.04 -22.48 -18.27
C LEU A 99 -5.94 -24.00 -18.43
N LYS A 100 -7.10 -24.66 -18.59
CA LYS A 100 -7.32 -26.12 -18.60
C LYS A 100 -6.66 -26.87 -19.77
N THR A 101 -5.38 -26.61 -20.05
CA THR A 101 -4.67 -27.22 -21.19
C THR A 101 -4.55 -28.72 -21.06
N LYS A 102 -4.39 -29.24 -19.84
CA LYS A 102 -4.26 -30.66 -19.60
C LYS A 102 -5.55 -31.42 -19.87
N GLU A 103 -6.68 -30.84 -19.45
CA GLU A 103 -8.01 -31.43 -19.68
C GLU A 103 -8.43 -31.33 -21.16
N MET A 104 -8.18 -30.20 -21.80
CA MET A 104 -8.66 -29.93 -23.16
C MET A 104 -7.74 -30.42 -24.28
N LEU A 105 -6.41 -30.46 -24.05
CA LEU A 105 -5.40 -30.76 -25.07
C LEU A 105 -4.50 -31.96 -24.73
N ASP A 106 -4.63 -32.56 -23.54
CA ASP A 106 -3.76 -33.63 -23.03
C ASP A 106 -2.26 -33.26 -23.09
N LYS A 107 -1.95 -31.99 -22.84
CA LYS A 107 -0.59 -31.44 -22.83
C LYS A 107 -0.34 -30.57 -21.61
N ASP A 108 0.87 -30.64 -21.08
CA ASP A 108 1.32 -29.69 -20.06
C ASP A 108 1.47 -28.29 -20.69
N THR A 109 1.26 -27.23 -19.90
CA THR A 109 1.19 -25.84 -20.40
C THR A 109 2.42 -25.41 -21.21
N ALA A 110 3.60 -25.90 -20.84
CA ALA A 110 4.85 -25.59 -21.53
C ALA A 110 4.92 -26.13 -22.98
N ASP A 111 4.14 -27.18 -23.29
CA ASP A 111 4.12 -27.84 -24.59
C ASP A 111 2.96 -27.34 -25.50
N CYS A 112 2.15 -26.40 -25.00
CA CYS A 112 1.01 -25.85 -25.73
C CYS A 112 1.40 -24.63 -26.55
N GLU A 113 0.79 -24.48 -27.73
CA GLU A 113 0.93 -23.24 -28.51
C GLU A 113 0.12 -22.11 -27.87
N GLN A 114 0.67 -20.89 -27.88
CA GLN A 114 0.01 -19.71 -27.31
C GLN A 114 -1.38 -19.43 -27.93
N LYS A 115 -1.57 -19.76 -29.20
CA LYS A 115 -2.85 -19.59 -29.89
C LYS A 115 -3.94 -20.50 -29.30
N ASP A 116 -3.61 -21.75 -29.02
CA ASP A 116 -4.56 -22.71 -28.44
C ASP A 116 -4.88 -22.35 -26.99
N MET A 117 -3.87 -21.92 -26.22
CA MET A 117 -4.05 -21.45 -24.85
C MET A 117 -4.94 -20.21 -24.76
N LEU A 118 -4.74 -19.23 -25.65
CA LEU A 118 -5.60 -18.05 -25.71
C LEU A 118 -7.05 -18.40 -26.03
N LYS A 119 -7.28 -19.39 -26.91
CA LYS A 119 -8.62 -19.85 -27.24
C LYS A 119 -9.30 -20.48 -26.02
N ILE A 120 -8.62 -21.41 -25.34
CA ILE A 120 -9.13 -22.04 -24.10
C ILE A 120 -9.42 -20.98 -23.06
N LEU A 121 -8.49 -20.04 -22.85
CA LEU A 121 -8.68 -18.97 -21.87
C LEU A 121 -9.94 -18.15 -22.21
N GLN A 122 -10.10 -17.71 -23.46
CA GLN A 122 -11.27 -16.92 -23.85
C GLN A 122 -12.61 -17.64 -23.65
N GLU A 123 -12.64 -18.96 -23.85
CA GLU A 123 -13.83 -19.80 -23.64
C GLU A 123 -14.18 -19.97 -22.14
N GLU A 124 -13.18 -19.96 -21.26
CA GLU A 124 -13.36 -20.13 -19.81
C GLU A 124 -13.68 -18.82 -19.06
N LEU A 125 -13.43 -17.67 -19.69
CA LEU A 125 -13.68 -16.35 -19.09
C LEU A 125 -15.17 -15.98 -19.21
N PRO A 126 -15.78 -15.39 -18.15
CA PRO A 126 -17.19 -15.01 -18.19
C PRO A 126 -17.45 -13.94 -19.26
N ASP A 127 -18.69 -13.89 -19.77
CA ASP A 127 -19.13 -12.79 -20.63
C ASP A 127 -19.20 -11.51 -19.80
N PRO A 128 -18.56 -10.40 -20.23
CA PRO A 128 -18.48 -9.19 -19.43
C PRO A 128 -19.85 -8.50 -19.21
N THR A 129 -20.84 -8.79 -20.04
CA THR A 129 -22.21 -8.28 -19.91
C THR A 129 -22.96 -9.05 -18.83
N ASP A 130 -22.83 -10.38 -18.80
CA ASP A 130 -23.52 -11.25 -17.84
C ASP A 130 -23.08 -10.98 -16.40
N VAL A 131 -21.81 -10.62 -16.21
CA VAL A 131 -21.24 -10.25 -14.90
C VAL A 131 -21.18 -8.72 -14.68
N GLU A 132 -21.82 -7.93 -15.56
CA GLU A 132 -21.96 -6.49 -15.44
C GLU A 132 -20.63 -5.72 -15.25
N LEU A 133 -19.53 -6.19 -15.84
CA LEU A 133 -18.19 -5.58 -15.65
C LEU A 133 -18.11 -4.15 -16.20
N TYR A 134 -18.94 -3.81 -17.18
CA TYR A 134 -19.03 -2.48 -17.75
C TYR A 134 -19.86 -1.49 -16.91
N GLU A 135 -20.51 -1.96 -15.84
CA GLU A 135 -21.44 -1.14 -15.07
C GLU A 135 -20.78 -0.55 -13.82
N PHE A 136 -21.07 0.72 -13.53
CA PHE A 136 -20.58 1.38 -12.31
C PHE A 136 -21.18 0.79 -11.03
N HIS A 137 -22.37 0.20 -11.12
CA HIS A 137 -23.08 -0.43 -10.00
C HIS A 137 -22.64 -1.87 -9.72
N PHE A 138 -21.64 -2.39 -10.44
CA PHE A 138 -21.08 -3.72 -10.19
C PHE A 138 -20.81 -3.95 -8.69
N SER A 139 -21.18 -5.16 -8.22
CA SER A 139 -21.02 -5.63 -6.85
C SER A 139 -20.41 -7.03 -6.86
N ASP A 140 -19.32 -7.21 -6.11
CA ASP A 140 -18.60 -8.48 -6.02
C ASP A 140 -19.11 -9.41 -4.90
N LEU A 141 -20.07 -8.97 -4.08
CA LEU A 141 -20.52 -9.70 -2.88
C LEU A 141 -20.97 -11.14 -3.17
N ASP A 142 -21.63 -11.35 -4.31
CA ASP A 142 -22.15 -12.67 -4.72
C ASP A 142 -21.17 -13.42 -5.64
N VAL A 143 -20.00 -12.85 -5.92
CA VAL A 143 -18.97 -13.42 -6.79
C VAL A 143 -17.85 -14.01 -5.94
N SER A 144 -17.41 -15.23 -6.28
CA SER A 144 -16.30 -15.87 -5.59
C SER A 144 -14.98 -15.16 -5.91
N GLU A 145 -14.02 -15.14 -4.98
CA GLU A 145 -12.70 -14.54 -5.26
C GLU A 145 -11.98 -15.19 -6.45
N PHE A 146 -12.26 -16.47 -6.70
CA PHE A 146 -11.73 -17.20 -7.84
C PHE A 146 -12.33 -16.68 -9.16
N ASP A 147 -13.63 -16.43 -9.21
CA ASP A 147 -14.27 -15.88 -10.41
C ASP A 147 -13.85 -14.42 -10.67
N LEU A 148 -13.53 -13.65 -9.62
CA LEU A 148 -12.94 -12.32 -9.76
C LEU A 148 -11.58 -12.36 -10.48
N ILE A 149 -10.78 -13.43 -10.33
CA ILE A 149 -9.54 -13.61 -11.10
C ILE A 149 -9.87 -13.66 -12.59
N LYS A 150 -10.88 -14.45 -12.98
CA LYS A 150 -11.32 -14.55 -14.38
C LYS A 150 -11.86 -13.21 -14.88
N CYS A 151 -12.70 -12.54 -14.11
CA CYS A 151 -13.18 -11.19 -14.45
C CYS A 151 -12.03 -10.21 -14.68
N GLY A 152 -10.98 -10.27 -13.86
CA GLY A 152 -9.81 -9.41 -13.99
C GLY A 152 -9.05 -9.69 -15.28
N ILE A 153 -8.87 -10.97 -15.64
CA ILE A 153 -8.27 -11.37 -16.92
C ILE A 153 -9.15 -10.87 -18.09
N ARG A 154 -10.48 -10.98 -17.99
CA ARG A 154 -11.42 -10.47 -18.99
C ARG A 154 -11.21 -8.98 -19.25
N CYS A 155 -10.98 -8.14 -18.24
CA CYS A 155 -10.68 -6.72 -18.44
C CYS A 155 -9.50 -6.47 -19.40
N PHE A 156 -8.43 -7.29 -19.36
CA PHE A 156 -7.29 -7.13 -20.29
C PHE A 156 -7.62 -7.53 -21.73
N PHE A 157 -8.54 -8.48 -21.93
CA PHE A 157 -9.07 -8.80 -23.26
C PHE A 157 -9.93 -7.67 -23.81
N GLU A 158 -10.82 -7.10 -22.98
CA GLU A 158 -11.75 -6.04 -23.37
C GLU A 158 -11.03 -4.74 -23.78
N ILE A 159 -9.90 -4.40 -23.14
CA ILE A 159 -9.06 -3.26 -23.59
C ILE A 159 -8.12 -3.61 -24.76
N ASN A 160 -8.24 -4.82 -25.32
CA ASN A 160 -7.41 -5.35 -26.41
C ASN A 160 -5.90 -5.42 -26.10
N ALA A 161 -5.50 -5.47 -24.83
CA ALA A 161 -4.09 -5.52 -24.44
C ALA A 161 -3.45 -6.87 -24.80
N VAL A 162 -4.17 -7.97 -24.57
CA VAL A 162 -3.67 -9.34 -24.80
C VAL A 162 -3.23 -9.55 -26.24
N ILE A 163 -4.10 -9.21 -27.20
CA ILE A 163 -3.81 -9.40 -28.63
C ILE A 163 -2.80 -8.39 -29.13
N LYS A 164 -2.94 -7.11 -28.76
CA LYS A 164 -2.08 -6.03 -29.27
C LYS A 164 -0.63 -6.14 -28.80
N PHE A 165 -0.43 -6.45 -27.51
CA PHE A 165 0.90 -6.57 -26.90
C PHE A 165 1.39 -8.02 -26.81
N LYS A 166 0.62 -8.97 -27.36
CA LYS A 166 0.97 -10.40 -27.44
C LYS A 166 1.29 -10.96 -26.05
N ILE A 167 0.43 -10.71 -25.07
CA ILE A 167 0.63 -11.20 -23.70
C ILE A 167 0.39 -12.72 -23.70
N PRO A 168 1.34 -13.54 -23.22
CA PRO A 168 1.14 -14.99 -23.12
C PRO A 168 -0.02 -15.33 -22.18
N ALA A 169 -0.85 -16.32 -22.55
CA ALA A 169 -2.05 -16.68 -21.81
C ALA A 169 -1.73 -17.22 -20.41
N ASP A 170 -0.69 -18.04 -20.32
CA ASP A 170 -0.20 -18.64 -19.08
C ASP A 170 0.38 -17.58 -18.14
N VAL A 171 1.13 -16.61 -18.69
CA VAL A 171 1.74 -15.53 -17.90
C VAL A 171 0.68 -14.57 -17.36
N LEU A 172 -0.31 -14.17 -18.17
CA LEU A 172 -1.41 -13.32 -17.70
C LEU A 172 -2.22 -14.01 -16.59
N THR A 173 -2.54 -15.28 -16.77
CA THR A 173 -3.29 -16.07 -15.78
C THR A 173 -2.48 -16.25 -14.50
N ARG A 174 -1.20 -16.59 -14.61
CA ARG A 174 -0.30 -16.76 -13.46
C ARG A 174 -0.11 -15.44 -12.71
N TRP A 175 0.06 -14.33 -13.43
CA TRP A 175 0.17 -12.99 -12.85
C TRP A 175 -1.07 -12.59 -12.06
N MET A 176 -2.27 -12.67 -12.66
CA MET A 176 -3.52 -12.27 -11.98
C MET A 176 -3.76 -13.09 -10.70
N TYR A 177 -3.54 -14.40 -10.78
CA TYR A 177 -3.68 -15.30 -9.64
C TYR A 177 -2.64 -15.00 -8.54
N THR A 178 -1.40 -14.67 -8.93
CA THR A 178 -0.34 -14.28 -7.99
C THR A 178 -0.63 -12.92 -7.34
N VAL A 179 -1.16 -11.95 -8.09
CA VAL A 179 -1.63 -10.66 -7.53
C VAL A 179 -2.70 -10.92 -6.46
N ARG A 180 -3.72 -11.74 -6.75
CA ARG A 180 -4.74 -12.14 -5.76
C ARG A 180 -4.10 -12.73 -4.50
N LYS A 181 -3.12 -13.64 -4.63
CA LYS A 181 -2.40 -14.25 -3.49
C LYS A 181 -1.50 -13.27 -2.74
N GLY A 182 -1.09 -12.17 -3.37
CA GLY A 182 -0.31 -11.11 -2.74
C GLY A 182 -1.13 -10.16 -1.87
N TYR A 183 -2.46 -10.10 -2.05
CA TYR A 183 -3.34 -9.42 -1.10
C TYR A 183 -3.51 -10.25 0.17
N ARG A 184 -3.53 -9.56 1.31
CA ARG A 184 -3.71 -10.21 2.61
C ARG A 184 -5.18 -10.46 2.91
N ASP A 185 -5.44 -11.46 3.73
CA ASP A 185 -6.75 -11.73 4.29
C ASP A 185 -6.99 -10.82 5.50
N ILE A 186 -7.38 -9.57 5.21
CA ILE A 186 -7.74 -8.52 6.17
C ILE A 186 -9.11 -7.94 5.84
N THR A 187 -9.67 -7.20 6.79
CA THR A 187 -11.09 -6.81 6.79
C THR A 187 -11.53 -6.03 5.55
N TYR A 188 -10.78 -4.99 5.13
CA TYR A 188 -11.14 -4.17 3.97
C TYR A 188 -10.09 -4.18 2.84
N HIS A 189 -8.82 -3.86 3.12
CA HIS A 189 -7.79 -3.74 2.08
C HIS A 189 -7.26 -5.11 1.60
N ASN A 190 -8.16 -5.93 1.06
CA ASN A 190 -7.92 -7.28 0.56
C ASN A 190 -8.14 -7.37 -0.96
N TRP A 191 -8.14 -8.58 -1.52
CA TRP A 191 -8.28 -8.80 -2.96
C TRP A 191 -9.57 -8.21 -3.54
N ARG A 192 -10.69 -8.24 -2.81
CA ARG A 192 -11.96 -7.68 -3.29
C ARG A 192 -11.88 -6.18 -3.50
N HIS A 193 -11.21 -5.47 -2.60
CA HIS A 193 -10.93 -4.05 -2.77
C HIS A 193 -10.05 -3.82 -4.01
N GLY A 194 -8.90 -4.49 -4.10
CA GLY A 194 -8.00 -4.38 -5.25
C GLY A 194 -8.67 -4.68 -6.60
N PHE A 195 -9.54 -5.68 -6.64
CA PHE A 195 -10.35 -6.01 -7.82
C PHE A 195 -11.34 -4.89 -8.17
N ASN A 196 -12.13 -4.39 -7.21
CA ASN A 196 -13.12 -3.35 -7.45
C ASN A 196 -12.48 -2.04 -7.94
N VAL A 197 -11.28 -1.70 -7.45
CA VAL A 197 -10.50 -0.55 -7.97
C VAL A 197 -10.08 -0.80 -9.42
N GLY A 198 -9.57 -1.99 -9.73
CA GLY A 198 -9.25 -2.41 -11.10
C GLY A 198 -10.46 -2.37 -12.05
N GLN A 199 -11.61 -2.90 -11.62
CA GLN A 199 -12.86 -2.87 -12.36
C GLN A 199 -13.34 -1.43 -12.57
N THR A 200 -13.29 -0.58 -11.54
CA THR A 200 -13.68 0.83 -11.68
C THR A 200 -12.80 1.57 -12.68
N MET A 201 -11.48 1.32 -12.66
CA MET A 201 -10.54 1.90 -13.63
C MET A 201 -10.90 1.45 -15.06
N PHE A 202 -11.19 0.16 -15.24
CA PHE A 202 -11.68 -0.38 -16.51
C PHE A 202 -12.98 0.31 -16.97
N THR A 203 -13.98 0.43 -16.10
CA THR A 203 -15.26 1.07 -16.42
C THR A 203 -15.12 2.54 -16.74
N LEU A 204 -14.27 3.30 -16.04
CA LEU A 204 -13.99 4.70 -16.36
C LEU A 204 -13.35 4.87 -17.74
N LEU A 205 -12.43 3.97 -18.11
CA LEU A 205 -11.80 3.99 -19.42
C LEU A 205 -12.79 3.66 -20.53
N MET A 206 -13.61 2.63 -20.36
CA MET A 206 -14.53 2.12 -21.38
C MET A 206 -15.88 2.85 -21.37
N THR A 207 -16.69 2.63 -20.35
CA THR A 207 -18.04 3.22 -20.19
C THR A 207 -17.98 4.72 -19.93
N GLY A 208 -17.02 5.18 -19.13
CA GLY A 208 -16.76 6.61 -18.90
C GLY A 208 -16.14 7.33 -20.11
N LYS A 209 -15.76 6.60 -21.17
CA LYS A 209 -15.12 7.10 -22.40
C LYS A 209 -13.87 7.94 -22.19
N ILE A 210 -13.16 7.76 -21.07
CA ILE A 210 -11.92 8.49 -20.80
C ILE A 210 -10.76 7.94 -21.65
N LYS A 211 -10.84 6.69 -22.14
CA LYS A 211 -9.80 6.05 -22.94
C LYS A 211 -9.37 6.88 -24.17
N LYS A 212 -10.22 7.77 -24.70
CA LYS A 212 -9.90 8.65 -25.83
C LYS A 212 -8.69 9.58 -25.61
N TYR A 213 -8.32 9.86 -24.37
CA TYR A 213 -7.12 10.65 -24.04
C TYR A 213 -5.84 9.81 -23.93
N TYR A 214 -5.98 8.48 -23.92
CA TYR A 214 -4.91 7.55 -23.62
C TYR A 214 -4.70 6.56 -24.76
N THR A 215 -3.46 6.11 -24.90
CA THR A 215 -3.08 5.01 -25.77
C THR A 215 -3.41 3.68 -25.09
N ASP A 216 -3.45 2.60 -25.87
CA ASP A 216 -3.68 1.25 -25.31
C ASP A 216 -2.59 0.84 -24.32
N LEU A 217 -1.37 1.35 -24.47
CA LEU A 217 -0.25 1.06 -23.56
C LEU A 217 -0.47 1.73 -22.20
N GLU A 218 -0.95 2.97 -22.19
CA GLU A 218 -1.25 3.71 -20.96
C GLU A 218 -2.47 3.12 -20.25
N ALA A 219 -3.52 2.75 -20.99
CA ALA A 219 -4.67 2.06 -20.41
C ALA A 219 -4.27 0.70 -19.79
N PHE A 220 -3.38 -0.04 -20.46
CA PHE A 220 -2.82 -1.29 -19.95
C PHE A 220 -2.04 -1.06 -18.63
N ALA A 221 -1.20 -0.02 -18.57
CA ALA A 221 -0.47 0.34 -17.35
C ALA A 221 -1.42 0.76 -16.21
N MET A 222 -2.45 1.57 -16.49
CA MET A 222 -3.41 2.07 -15.51
C MET A 222 -4.22 0.96 -14.84
N ILE A 223 -4.73 0.00 -15.63
CA ILE A 223 -5.48 -1.15 -15.10
C ILE A 223 -4.56 -2.07 -14.30
N THR A 224 -3.33 -2.29 -14.77
CA THR A 224 -2.32 -3.06 -14.01
C THR A 224 -2.02 -2.40 -12.67
N ALA A 225 -1.79 -1.09 -12.66
CA ALA A 225 -1.55 -0.31 -11.44
C ALA A 225 -2.72 -0.41 -10.46
N ALA A 226 -3.96 -0.31 -10.95
CA ALA A 226 -5.17 -0.39 -10.13
C ALA A 226 -5.30 -1.74 -9.41
N PHE A 227 -5.04 -2.86 -10.11
CA PHE A 227 -5.05 -4.19 -9.47
C PHE A 227 -3.93 -4.38 -8.44
N CYS A 228 -2.86 -3.59 -8.50
CA CYS A 228 -1.68 -3.75 -7.67
C CYS A 228 -1.55 -2.71 -6.54
N HIS A 229 -2.39 -1.67 -6.53
CA HIS A 229 -2.13 -0.46 -5.74
C HIS A 229 -2.02 -0.69 -4.23
N ASP A 230 -2.69 -1.72 -3.70
CA ASP A 230 -2.79 -2.06 -2.28
C ASP A 230 -2.26 -3.46 -1.95
N ILE A 231 -1.47 -4.05 -2.85
CA ILE A 231 -0.92 -5.40 -2.65
C ILE A 231 -0.05 -5.47 -1.37
N ASP A 232 -0.20 -6.51 -0.55
CA ASP A 232 0.47 -6.64 0.75
C ASP A 232 0.12 -5.54 1.79
N HIS A 233 -1.05 -4.86 1.69
CA HIS A 233 -1.52 -3.95 2.73
C HIS A 233 -1.68 -4.64 4.09
N ARG A 234 -1.30 -3.96 5.18
CA ARG A 234 -1.12 -4.56 6.52
C ARG A 234 -2.22 -4.23 7.53
N GLY A 235 -3.32 -3.63 7.07
CA GLY A 235 -4.42 -3.21 7.93
C GLY A 235 -4.10 -1.99 8.80
N THR A 236 -3.05 -1.24 8.48
CA THR A 236 -2.62 -0.06 9.25
C THR A 236 -2.12 1.02 8.31
N ASN A 237 -2.38 2.28 8.65
CA ASN A 237 -2.04 3.43 7.79
C ASN A 237 -0.60 3.94 7.93
N ASN A 238 -0.20 4.84 7.03
CA ASN A 238 1.12 5.49 7.01
C ASN A 238 1.51 6.15 8.35
N LEU A 239 0.55 6.75 9.09
CA LEU A 239 0.81 7.38 10.38
C LEU A 239 1.19 6.34 11.44
N TYR A 240 0.52 5.20 11.47
CA TYR A 240 0.87 4.10 12.37
C TYR A 240 2.25 3.52 12.06
N GLN A 241 2.60 3.36 10.78
CA GLN A 241 3.93 2.89 10.36
C GLN A 241 5.05 3.80 10.91
N LEU A 242 4.85 5.12 10.88
CA LEU A 242 5.76 6.11 11.47
C LEU A 242 5.84 5.99 13.00
N LYS A 243 4.68 5.97 13.69
CA LYS A 243 4.64 5.90 15.15
C LYS A 243 5.26 4.60 15.70
N SER A 244 5.02 3.48 15.03
CA SER A 244 5.54 2.16 15.40
C SER A 244 7.00 1.94 15.00
N GLN A 245 7.65 2.89 14.32
CA GLN A 245 9.03 2.80 13.84
C GLN A 245 9.27 1.55 12.98
N ALA A 246 8.27 1.20 12.16
CA ALA A 246 8.32 0.05 11.27
C ALA A 246 9.47 0.17 10.27
N ALA A 247 9.99 -0.97 9.78
CA ALA A 247 11.08 -0.98 8.81
C ALA A 247 10.75 -0.21 7.53
N LEU A 248 9.50 -0.25 7.06
CA LEU A 248 9.03 0.50 5.90
C LEU A 248 9.15 2.02 6.11
N ALA A 249 8.82 2.51 7.31
CA ALA A 249 8.94 3.92 7.67
C ALA A 249 10.39 4.40 7.77
N LYS A 250 11.34 3.49 8.01
CA LYS A 250 12.79 3.79 7.97
C LYS A 250 13.34 3.81 6.54
N LEU A 251 12.73 3.04 5.64
CA LEU A 251 13.11 2.95 4.24
C LEU A 251 12.55 4.10 3.40
N HIS A 252 11.30 4.50 3.66
CA HIS A 252 10.58 5.50 2.89
C HIS A 252 10.23 6.73 3.75
N GLY A 253 10.49 7.93 3.22
CA GLY A 253 10.18 9.19 3.92
C GLY A 253 8.78 9.76 3.66
N SER A 254 8.11 9.35 2.58
CA SER A 254 6.75 9.78 2.22
C SER A 254 6.03 8.67 1.46
N SER A 255 4.70 8.61 1.57
CA SER A 255 3.85 7.60 0.90
C SER A 255 4.40 6.19 1.11
N ILE A 256 4.53 5.83 2.40
CA ILE A 256 5.35 4.69 2.85
C ILE A 256 4.80 3.38 2.31
N LEU A 257 3.48 3.17 2.46
CA LEU A 257 2.81 1.97 2.00
C LEU A 257 2.68 1.95 0.48
N GLU A 258 2.36 3.08 -0.16
CA GLU A 258 2.21 3.17 -1.60
C GLU A 258 3.52 2.83 -2.33
N ARG A 259 4.67 3.25 -1.79
CA ARG A 259 5.99 2.85 -2.29
C ARG A 259 6.28 1.37 -2.08
N HIS A 260 5.81 0.79 -0.98
CA HIS A 260 5.91 -0.65 -0.71
C HIS A 260 5.07 -1.45 -1.72
N HIS A 261 3.82 -1.05 -1.98
CA HIS A 261 2.96 -1.68 -2.98
C HIS A 261 3.58 -1.62 -4.38
N LEU A 262 4.16 -0.48 -4.75
CA LEU A 262 4.89 -0.31 -6.00
C LEU A 262 6.12 -1.24 -6.10
N GLU A 263 6.95 -1.31 -5.05
CA GLU A 263 8.15 -2.14 -5.04
C GLU A 263 7.81 -3.63 -5.09
N TYR A 264 6.78 -4.05 -4.36
CA TYR A 264 6.26 -5.42 -4.42
C TYR A 264 5.80 -5.76 -5.84
N SER A 265 5.05 -4.86 -6.48
CA SER A 265 4.57 -5.01 -7.85
C SER A 265 5.71 -5.08 -8.86
N LYS A 266 6.72 -4.21 -8.74
CA LYS A 266 7.94 -4.25 -9.57
C LYS A 266 8.69 -5.57 -9.37
N THR A 267 8.77 -6.08 -8.14
CA THR A 267 9.41 -7.37 -7.83
C THR A 267 8.68 -8.54 -8.49
N LEU A 268 7.34 -8.54 -8.51
CA LEU A 268 6.57 -9.56 -9.24
C LEU A 268 6.90 -9.57 -10.74
N LEU A 269 7.04 -8.38 -11.33
CA LEU A 269 7.31 -8.22 -12.77
C LEU A 269 8.78 -8.50 -13.16
N GLN A 270 9.69 -8.68 -12.20
CA GLN A 270 11.06 -9.13 -12.47
C GLN A 270 11.12 -10.63 -12.80
N ASP A 271 10.14 -11.42 -12.38
CA ASP A 271 10.03 -12.83 -12.76
C ASP A 271 9.44 -12.95 -14.17
N GLU A 272 10.19 -13.50 -15.12
CA GLU A 272 9.78 -13.64 -16.53
C GLU A 272 8.45 -14.38 -16.69
N SER A 273 8.15 -15.34 -15.81
CA SER A 273 6.92 -16.13 -15.87
C SER A 273 5.69 -15.42 -15.28
N LEU A 274 5.89 -14.25 -14.68
CA LEU A 274 4.85 -13.33 -14.17
C LEU A 274 4.82 -12.00 -14.94
N ASN A 275 5.86 -11.69 -15.71
CA ASN A 275 5.98 -10.42 -16.39
C ASN A 275 5.05 -10.34 -17.61
N ILE A 276 3.87 -9.76 -17.41
CA ILE A 276 2.89 -9.49 -18.48
C ILE A 276 3.37 -8.44 -19.51
N PHE A 277 4.50 -7.78 -19.25
CA PHE A 277 5.14 -6.80 -20.13
C PHE A 277 6.34 -7.35 -20.90
N GLN A 278 6.66 -8.65 -20.81
CA GLN A 278 7.88 -9.25 -21.37
C GLN A 278 8.06 -9.06 -22.89
N ASN A 279 6.97 -8.89 -23.64
CA ASN A 279 6.99 -8.71 -25.09
C ASN A 279 6.99 -7.23 -25.53
N LEU A 280 7.02 -6.29 -24.57
CA LEU A 280 7.19 -4.87 -24.85
C LEU A 280 8.64 -4.55 -25.18
N ASN A 281 8.87 -3.53 -26.00
CA ASN A 281 10.22 -2.99 -26.15
C ASN A 281 10.63 -2.17 -24.92
N GLN A 282 11.93 -1.94 -24.76
CA GLN A 282 12.50 -1.25 -23.60
C GLN A 282 11.82 0.11 -23.30
N ARG A 283 11.57 0.93 -24.33
CA ARG A 283 10.93 2.24 -24.17
C ARG A 283 9.48 2.13 -23.69
N GLN A 284 8.74 1.15 -24.21
CA GLN A 284 7.39 0.87 -23.75
C GLN A 284 7.38 0.38 -22.30
N TYR A 285 8.30 -0.52 -21.94
CA TYR A 285 8.46 -1.03 -20.57
C TYR A 285 8.76 0.11 -19.59
N GLU A 286 9.73 0.97 -19.89
CA GLU A 286 10.05 2.16 -19.07
C GLU A 286 8.84 3.09 -18.91
N THR A 287 8.07 3.30 -19.99
CA THR A 287 6.84 4.10 -19.93
C THR A 287 5.81 3.48 -19.00
N VAL A 288 5.56 2.17 -19.11
CA VAL A 288 4.60 1.47 -18.25
C VAL A 288 5.03 1.53 -16.79
N VAL A 289 6.30 1.27 -16.49
CA VAL A 289 6.83 1.31 -15.12
C VAL A 289 6.69 2.71 -14.50
N HIS A 290 6.97 3.77 -15.28
CA HIS A 290 6.74 5.15 -14.84
C HIS A 290 5.26 5.43 -14.57
N LEU A 291 4.35 5.02 -15.44
CA LEU A 291 2.91 5.23 -15.25
C LEU A 291 2.36 4.47 -14.05
N MET A 292 2.82 3.24 -13.82
CA MET A 292 2.47 2.48 -12.62
C MET A 292 2.96 3.20 -11.36
N GLU A 293 4.16 3.77 -11.38
CA GLU A 293 4.69 4.56 -10.25
C GLU A 293 3.84 5.81 -9.99
N VAL A 294 3.51 6.57 -11.03
CA VAL A 294 2.65 7.76 -10.89
C VAL A 294 1.26 7.38 -10.36
N ALA A 295 0.68 6.29 -10.87
CA ALA A 295 -0.67 5.87 -10.50
C ALA A 295 -0.74 5.33 -9.08
N ILE A 296 0.14 4.39 -8.69
CA ILE A 296 0.15 3.80 -7.34
C ILE A 296 0.51 4.84 -6.29
N ILE A 297 1.52 5.69 -6.51
CA ILE A 297 1.86 6.72 -5.52
C ILE A 297 0.72 7.75 -5.36
N ALA A 298 -0.10 7.96 -6.38
CA ALA A 298 -1.23 8.90 -6.33
C ALA A 298 -2.41 8.46 -5.45
N THR A 299 -2.46 7.20 -4.98
CA THR A 299 -3.50 6.75 -4.03
C THR A 299 -3.32 7.40 -2.65
N ASP A 300 -2.12 7.90 -2.32
CA ASP A 300 -1.91 8.70 -1.10
C ASP A 300 -2.74 9.99 -1.14
N LEU A 301 -3.76 10.06 -0.28
CA LEU A 301 -4.67 11.21 -0.18
C LEU A 301 -3.96 12.54 0.11
N ALA A 302 -2.76 12.52 0.71
CA ALA A 302 -1.96 13.73 0.90
C ALA A 302 -1.53 14.37 -0.44
N LEU A 303 -1.34 13.57 -1.49
CA LEU A 303 -0.99 14.03 -2.83
C LEU A 303 -2.23 14.42 -3.64
N TYR A 304 -3.34 13.71 -3.45
CA TYR A 304 -4.65 14.06 -4.02
C TYR A 304 -4.98 15.53 -3.77
N PHE A 305 -4.89 15.99 -2.51
CA PHE A 305 -5.24 17.36 -2.14
C PHE A 305 -4.41 18.43 -2.87
N LYS A 306 -3.16 18.11 -3.23
CA LYS A 306 -2.26 19.00 -3.99
C LYS A 306 -2.62 19.05 -5.48
N LYS A 307 -3.20 17.98 -6.04
CA LYS A 307 -3.51 17.86 -7.47
C LYS A 307 -4.92 18.37 -7.85
N ARG A 308 -5.85 18.47 -6.89
CA ARG A 308 -7.24 18.94 -7.10
C ARG A 308 -7.37 20.22 -7.93
N THR A 309 -6.63 21.26 -7.57
CA THR A 309 -6.72 22.57 -8.23
C THR A 309 -6.19 22.55 -9.66
N MET A 310 -5.21 21.69 -9.95
CA MET A 310 -4.71 21.49 -11.30
C MET A 310 -5.72 20.72 -12.15
N PHE A 311 -6.35 19.70 -11.58
CA PHE A 311 -7.42 18.95 -12.24
C PHE A 311 -8.62 19.83 -12.57
N GLN A 312 -9.09 20.65 -11.63
CA GLN A 312 -10.22 21.56 -11.86
C GLN A 312 -9.98 22.50 -13.04
N LYS A 313 -8.76 23.01 -13.21
CA LYS A 313 -8.40 23.84 -14.39
C LYS A 313 -8.47 23.06 -15.71
N ILE A 314 -8.11 21.78 -15.71
CA ILE A 314 -8.24 20.91 -16.88
C ILE A 314 -9.73 20.70 -17.20
N VAL A 315 -10.55 20.42 -16.19
CA VAL A 315 -11.99 20.26 -16.34
C VAL A 315 -12.64 21.53 -16.88
N ASP A 316 -12.31 22.69 -16.32
CA ASP A 316 -12.84 23.99 -16.77
C ASP A 316 -12.46 24.31 -18.23
N TYR A 317 -11.29 23.87 -18.71
CA TYR A 317 -10.91 24.02 -20.11
C TYR A 317 -11.74 23.10 -21.01
N VAL A 318 -11.88 21.83 -20.62
CA VAL A 318 -12.57 20.81 -21.40
C VAL A 318 -14.06 21.11 -21.50
N GLU A 319 -14.68 21.59 -20.42
CA GLU A 319 -16.09 22.01 -20.41
C GLU A 319 -16.35 23.21 -21.35
N LYS A 320 -15.36 24.09 -21.53
CA LYS A 320 -15.45 25.26 -22.42
C LYS A 320 -15.02 24.98 -23.85
N SER A 321 -14.42 23.82 -24.13
CA SER A 321 -13.95 23.46 -25.47
C SER A 321 -15.14 23.30 -26.41
N GLU A 322 -15.08 23.91 -27.59
CA GLU A 322 -16.20 23.88 -28.55
C GLU A 322 -16.36 22.51 -29.20
N THR A 323 -15.25 21.77 -29.34
CA THR A 323 -15.21 20.46 -29.98
C THR A 323 -14.50 19.42 -29.11
N GLU A 324 -14.91 18.15 -29.26
CA GLU A 324 -14.28 17.03 -28.55
C GLU A 324 -12.81 16.84 -28.98
N GLU A 325 -12.50 17.07 -30.25
CA GLU A 325 -11.13 16.95 -30.78
C GLU A 325 -10.17 17.94 -30.12
N GLU A 326 -10.63 19.17 -29.85
CA GLU A 326 -9.86 20.17 -29.13
C GLU A 326 -9.56 19.72 -27.69
N ALA A 327 -10.59 19.25 -26.97
CA ALA A 327 -10.44 18.74 -25.61
C ALA A 327 -9.47 17.53 -25.56
N ILE A 328 -9.59 16.61 -26.53
CA ILE A 328 -8.67 15.47 -26.65
C ILE A 328 -7.24 15.95 -26.88
N LYS A 329 -7.02 16.84 -27.85
CA LYS A 329 -5.69 17.35 -28.16
C LYS A 329 -5.08 18.10 -26.98
N TYR A 330 -5.88 18.88 -26.24
CA TYR A 330 -5.43 19.63 -25.07
C TYR A 330 -4.81 18.73 -23.99
N ILE A 331 -5.45 17.59 -23.70
CA ILE A 331 -4.96 16.62 -22.70
C ILE A 331 -3.86 15.75 -23.31
N SER A 332 -4.10 15.14 -24.47
CA SER A 332 -3.22 14.13 -25.06
C SER A 332 -1.86 14.67 -25.49
N SER A 333 -1.73 15.98 -25.72
CA SER A 333 -0.47 16.62 -26.11
C SER A 333 0.48 16.93 -24.95
N ASP A 334 0.00 16.90 -23.70
CA ASP A 334 0.80 17.20 -22.52
C ASP A 334 0.79 16.01 -21.54
N PRO A 335 1.91 15.29 -21.41
CA PRO A 335 2.05 14.18 -20.47
C PRO A 335 1.66 14.55 -19.03
N THR A 336 1.95 15.78 -18.59
CA THR A 336 1.63 16.25 -17.24
C THR A 336 0.12 16.28 -17.00
N LYS A 337 -0.67 16.70 -18.00
CA LYS A 337 -2.13 16.73 -17.89
C LYS A 337 -2.70 15.33 -17.81
N LYS A 338 -2.17 14.41 -18.62
CA LYS A 338 -2.54 12.98 -18.57
C LYS A 338 -2.24 12.39 -17.20
N GLU A 339 -1.06 12.65 -16.65
CA GLU A 339 -0.68 12.18 -15.31
C GLU A 339 -1.56 12.76 -14.20
N ILE A 340 -1.98 14.02 -14.31
CA ILE A 340 -2.92 14.63 -13.35
C ILE A 340 -4.29 13.95 -13.45
N VAL A 341 -4.82 13.75 -14.65
CA VAL A 341 -6.11 13.07 -14.84
C VAL A 341 -6.02 11.62 -14.36
N MET A 342 -4.96 10.90 -14.69
CA MET A 342 -4.69 9.54 -14.23
C MET A 342 -4.62 9.44 -12.70
N ALA A 343 -3.90 10.35 -12.05
CA ALA A 343 -3.81 10.40 -10.59
C ALA A 343 -5.19 10.62 -9.94
N MET A 344 -5.98 11.55 -10.47
CA MET A 344 -7.34 11.80 -9.98
C MET A 344 -8.28 10.63 -10.25
N MET A 345 -8.13 9.95 -11.38
CA MET A 345 -8.89 8.74 -11.70
C MET A 345 -8.55 7.62 -10.73
N MET A 346 -7.26 7.42 -10.40
CA MET A 346 -6.85 6.40 -9.44
C MET A 346 -7.49 6.64 -8.07
N THR A 347 -7.43 7.88 -7.54
CA THR A 347 -8.13 8.22 -6.29
C THR A 347 -9.65 8.01 -6.40
N GLY A 348 -10.25 8.35 -7.55
CA GLY A 348 -11.68 8.11 -7.80
C GLY A 348 -12.05 6.62 -7.87
N CYS A 349 -11.13 5.76 -8.30
CA CYS A 349 -11.31 4.30 -8.31
C CYS A 349 -11.15 3.71 -6.91
N ASP A 350 -10.11 4.12 -6.18
CA ASP A 350 -9.83 3.71 -4.81
C ASP A 350 -11.02 3.98 -3.88
N LEU A 351 -11.63 5.17 -4.03
CA LEU A 351 -12.79 5.56 -3.24
C LEU A 351 -14.14 5.08 -3.80
N SER A 352 -14.18 4.31 -4.88
CA SER A 352 -15.42 4.03 -5.65
C SER A 352 -16.48 3.25 -4.88
N ALA A 353 -16.11 2.55 -3.80
CA ALA A 353 -17.07 1.87 -2.93
C ALA A 353 -18.14 2.83 -2.37
N ILE A 354 -17.81 4.12 -2.19
CA ILE A 354 -18.75 5.14 -1.69
C ILE A 354 -19.86 5.49 -2.69
N THR A 355 -19.70 5.14 -3.97
CA THR A 355 -20.67 5.43 -5.03
C THR A 355 -21.56 4.24 -5.37
N LYS A 356 -21.33 3.09 -4.74
CA LYS A 356 -22.11 1.86 -4.96
C LYS A 356 -23.50 1.97 -4.33
N PRO A 357 -24.47 1.12 -4.74
CA PRO A 357 -25.79 1.07 -4.10
C PRO A 357 -25.68 0.90 -2.58
N TRP A 358 -26.66 1.44 -1.84
CA TRP A 358 -26.65 1.49 -0.37
C TRP A 358 -26.37 0.13 0.30
N GLU A 359 -26.92 -0.97 -0.25
CA GLU A 359 -26.75 -2.32 0.29
C GLU A 359 -25.31 -2.84 0.23
N VAL A 360 -24.52 -2.33 -0.72
CA VAL A 360 -23.09 -2.61 -0.82
C VAL A 360 -22.31 -1.61 0.03
N GLN A 361 -22.62 -0.32 -0.14
CA GLN A 361 -21.88 0.76 0.52
C GLN A 361 -21.94 0.65 2.05
N SER A 362 -23.10 0.32 2.62
CA SER A 362 -23.26 0.19 4.07
C SER A 362 -22.41 -0.94 4.66
N LYS A 363 -22.29 -2.08 3.96
CA LYS A 363 -21.42 -3.19 4.34
C LYS A 363 -19.95 -2.79 4.24
N VAL A 364 -19.56 -2.13 3.16
CA VAL A 364 -18.18 -1.66 2.96
C VAL A 364 -17.77 -0.64 4.02
N ALA A 365 -18.64 0.32 4.35
CA ALA A 365 -18.36 1.29 5.40
C ALA A 365 -18.12 0.64 6.76
N LEU A 366 -18.84 -0.44 7.08
CA LEU A 366 -18.62 -1.21 8.30
C LEU A 366 -17.29 -1.98 8.27
N MET A 367 -16.91 -2.57 7.13
CA MET A 367 -15.60 -3.23 6.97
C MET A 367 -14.45 -2.23 7.18
N VAL A 368 -14.53 -1.05 6.56
CA VAL A 368 -13.54 0.03 6.74
C VAL A 368 -13.49 0.48 8.20
N ALA A 369 -14.64 0.68 8.84
CA ALA A 369 -14.69 1.10 10.24
C ALA A 369 -14.08 0.04 11.17
N ASN A 370 -14.36 -1.24 10.95
CA ASN A 370 -13.77 -2.34 11.70
C ASN A 370 -12.25 -2.36 11.57
N GLU A 371 -11.70 -2.16 10.37
CA GLU A 371 -10.25 -2.11 10.19
C GLU A 371 -9.62 -0.91 10.92
N PHE A 372 -10.27 0.27 10.89
CA PHE A 372 -9.82 1.42 11.69
C PHE A 372 -9.89 1.16 13.20
N TRP A 373 -10.89 0.43 13.68
CA TRP A 373 -11.01 0.04 15.08
C TRP A 373 -9.94 -0.97 15.50
N GLU A 374 -9.64 -1.95 14.65
CA GLU A 374 -8.53 -2.89 14.85
C GLU A 374 -7.19 -2.14 14.96
N GLN A 375 -6.94 -1.16 14.09
CA GLN A 375 -5.77 -0.28 14.24
C GLN A 375 -5.82 0.52 15.54
N GLY A 376 -6.98 1.10 15.91
CA GLY A 376 -7.12 1.84 17.17
C GLY A 376 -6.82 1.01 18.42
N ASP A 377 -7.21 -0.27 18.40
CA ASP A 377 -6.88 -1.23 19.45
C ASP A 377 -5.36 -1.51 19.49
N LEU A 378 -4.68 -1.58 18.34
CA LEU A 378 -3.22 -1.67 18.27
C LEU A 378 -2.53 -0.40 18.80
N GLU A 379 -3.02 0.80 18.46
CA GLU A 379 -2.49 2.05 19.01
C GLU A 379 -2.60 2.10 20.54
N ARG A 380 -3.72 1.60 21.07
CA ARG A 380 -3.94 1.53 22.52
C ARG A 380 -3.02 0.52 23.21
N THR A 381 -2.87 -0.67 22.64
CA THR A 381 -2.14 -1.78 23.28
C THR A 381 -0.63 -1.72 23.09
N VAL A 382 -0.17 -1.38 21.89
CA VAL A 382 1.26 -1.38 21.53
C VAL A 382 1.91 -0.02 21.77
N LEU A 383 1.24 1.07 21.37
CA LEU A 383 1.80 2.42 21.50
C LEU A 383 1.40 3.10 22.82
N GLN A 384 0.46 2.52 23.57
CA GLN A 384 -0.08 3.09 24.81
C GLN A 384 -0.65 4.50 24.61
N GLN A 385 -1.24 4.75 23.44
CA GLN A 385 -1.85 6.02 23.06
C GLN A 385 -3.37 5.88 22.96
N GLN A 386 -4.11 6.93 23.31
CA GLN A 386 -5.54 6.96 23.03
C GLN A 386 -5.76 7.26 21.55
N PRO A 387 -6.47 6.39 20.81
CA PRO A 387 -6.77 6.62 19.41
C PRO A 387 -7.72 7.82 19.24
N ILE A 388 -7.72 8.41 18.05
CA ILE A 388 -8.70 9.43 17.69
C ILE A 388 -10.12 8.82 17.61
N PRO A 389 -11.20 9.62 17.75
CA PRO A 389 -12.57 9.11 17.76
C PRO A 389 -12.93 8.18 16.59
N MET A 390 -12.41 8.46 15.39
CA MET A 390 -12.64 7.64 14.20
C MET A 390 -12.15 6.19 14.32
N MET A 391 -11.14 5.95 15.15
CA MET A 391 -10.52 4.65 15.39
C MET A 391 -10.93 4.04 16.74
N ASP A 392 -11.82 4.68 17.49
CA ASP A 392 -12.29 4.16 18.78
C ASP A 392 -13.61 3.40 18.60
N ARG A 393 -13.57 2.07 18.75
CA ARG A 393 -14.77 1.22 18.67
C ARG A 393 -15.89 1.60 19.65
N ASN A 394 -15.56 2.27 20.75
CA ASN A 394 -16.56 2.74 21.72
C ASN A 394 -17.38 3.93 21.20
N LYS A 395 -16.97 4.52 20.06
CA LYS A 395 -17.65 5.62 19.37
C LYS A 395 -18.26 5.17 18.04
N ALA A 396 -18.54 3.87 17.89
CA ALA A 396 -19.12 3.32 16.68
C ALA A 396 -20.42 4.00 16.25
N ASP A 397 -21.24 4.45 17.22
CA ASP A 397 -22.49 5.15 16.93
C ASP A 397 -22.29 6.52 16.25
N GLU A 398 -21.09 7.11 16.30
CA GLU A 398 -20.74 8.35 15.58
C GLU A 398 -20.39 8.11 14.09
N LEU A 399 -20.30 6.85 13.65
CA LEU A 399 -19.93 6.48 12.28
C LEU A 399 -20.75 7.21 11.20
N PRO A 400 -22.09 7.34 11.29
CA PRO A 400 -22.86 8.04 10.27
C PRO A 400 -22.40 9.47 10.04
N LYS A 401 -22.11 10.20 11.12
CA LYS A 401 -21.64 11.59 11.06
C LYS A 401 -20.25 11.69 10.44
N LEU A 402 -19.36 10.75 10.79
CA LEU A 402 -18.02 10.66 10.20
C LEU A 402 -18.08 10.39 8.70
N GLN A 403 -18.98 9.49 8.26
CA GLN A 403 -19.19 9.18 6.83
C GLN A 403 -19.71 10.40 6.06
N VAL A 404 -20.68 11.16 6.59
CA VAL A 404 -21.13 12.42 5.97
C VAL A 404 -19.96 13.40 5.78
N GLY A 405 -19.13 13.57 6.83
CA GLY A 405 -17.96 14.45 6.76
C GLY A 405 -16.93 14.00 5.70
N PHE A 406 -16.68 12.69 5.61
CA PHE A 406 -15.79 12.12 4.60
C PHE A 406 -16.32 12.32 3.17
N ILE A 407 -17.61 12.05 2.95
CA ILE A 407 -18.27 12.28 1.66
C ILE A 407 -18.16 13.76 1.24
N ASP A 408 -18.42 14.68 2.17
CA ASP A 408 -18.40 16.12 1.89
C ASP A 408 -17.00 16.65 1.59
N PHE A 409 -16.00 16.24 2.38
CA PHE A 409 -14.68 16.83 2.34
C PHE A 409 -13.74 16.19 1.30
N VAL A 410 -13.90 14.88 1.06
CA VAL A 410 -13.01 14.09 0.20
C VAL A 410 -13.70 13.71 -1.11
N CYS A 411 -14.83 12.99 -1.03
CA CYS A 411 -15.43 12.35 -2.20
C CYS A 411 -16.17 13.33 -3.12
N THR A 412 -16.89 14.31 -2.56
CA THR A 412 -17.78 15.20 -3.33
C THR A 412 -17.01 15.97 -4.39
N PHE A 413 -15.81 16.48 -4.08
CA PHE A 413 -15.01 17.21 -5.06
C PHE A 413 -14.68 16.34 -6.28
N VAL A 414 -14.13 15.14 -6.06
CA VAL A 414 -13.61 14.32 -7.15
C VAL A 414 -14.74 13.87 -8.08
N TYR A 415 -15.85 13.37 -7.55
CA TYR A 415 -16.96 12.89 -8.37
C TYR A 415 -17.74 14.02 -9.04
N LYS A 416 -17.87 15.19 -8.40
CA LYS A 416 -18.50 16.36 -9.03
C LYS A 416 -17.67 16.88 -10.20
N GLU A 417 -16.35 16.95 -10.05
CA GLU A 417 -15.47 17.39 -11.14
C GLU A 417 -15.42 16.33 -12.26
N PHE A 418 -15.45 15.02 -11.93
CA PHE A 418 -15.58 13.98 -12.95
C PHE A 418 -16.93 14.01 -13.70
N SER A 419 -18.05 14.28 -13.03
CA SER A 419 -19.35 14.40 -13.71
C SER A 419 -19.42 15.62 -14.62
N ARG A 420 -18.73 16.72 -14.26
CA ARG A 420 -18.56 17.89 -15.13
C ARG A 420 -17.65 17.58 -16.31
N PHE A 421 -16.57 16.86 -16.07
CA PHE A 421 -15.59 16.48 -17.08
C PHE A 421 -16.20 15.52 -18.12
N HIS A 422 -16.96 14.53 -17.68
CA HIS A 422 -17.60 13.50 -18.50
C HIS A 422 -19.00 13.16 -17.97
N LYS A 423 -20.02 13.36 -18.81
CA LYS A 423 -21.42 13.13 -18.43
C LYS A 423 -21.73 11.66 -18.16
N GLU A 424 -20.99 10.75 -18.80
CA GLU A 424 -21.09 9.30 -18.59
C GLU A 424 -20.78 8.87 -17.14
N ILE A 425 -20.09 9.70 -16.36
CA ILE A 425 -19.68 9.41 -14.97
C ILE A 425 -20.70 9.97 -13.96
N THR A 426 -21.69 10.74 -14.41
CA THR A 426 -22.76 11.29 -13.56
C THR A 426 -23.42 10.26 -12.63
N PRO A 427 -23.67 8.99 -13.05
CA PRO A 427 -24.22 7.98 -12.15
C PRO A 427 -23.40 7.74 -10.88
N MET A 428 -22.07 7.85 -10.92
CA MET A 428 -21.24 7.74 -9.72
C MET A 428 -21.46 8.91 -8.75
N TYR A 429 -21.62 10.13 -9.29
CA TYR A 429 -21.89 11.32 -8.48
C TYR A 429 -23.30 11.26 -7.88
N GLU A 430 -24.30 10.79 -8.62
CA GLU A 430 -25.65 10.57 -8.12
C GLU A 430 -25.67 9.49 -7.02
N GLY A 431 -24.97 8.38 -7.22
CA GLY A 431 -24.79 7.34 -6.19
C GLY A 431 -24.18 7.89 -4.91
N LEU A 432 -23.14 8.75 -5.02
CA LEU A 432 -22.56 9.45 -3.88
C LEU A 432 -23.59 10.33 -3.15
N GLN A 433 -24.38 11.13 -3.87
CA GLN A 433 -25.38 12.01 -3.27
C GLN A 433 -26.48 11.21 -2.57
N ASN A 434 -26.93 10.10 -3.16
CA ASN A 434 -27.92 9.21 -2.55
C ASN A 434 -27.39 8.62 -1.24
N ASN A 435 -26.16 8.08 -1.24
CA ASN A 435 -25.54 7.55 -0.03
C ASN A 435 -25.32 8.62 1.04
N ARG A 436 -25.00 9.86 0.64
CA ARG A 436 -24.90 11.00 1.56
C ARG A 436 -26.22 11.26 2.29
N VAL A 437 -27.35 11.20 1.58
CA VAL A 437 -28.69 11.38 2.18
C VAL A 437 -28.96 10.27 3.19
N GLU A 438 -28.71 9.01 2.82
CA GLU A 438 -28.87 7.86 3.71
C GLU A 438 -28.02 7.94 4.99
N TRP A 439 -26.76 8.36 4.87
CA TRP A 439 -25.90 8.59 6.03
C TRP A 439 -26.36 9.76 6.88
N LYS A 440 -26.85 10.84 6.26
CA LYS A 440 -27.34 12.03 6.96
C LYS A 440 -28.60 11.70 7.78
N LEU A 441 -29.53 10.93 7.22
CA LEU A 441 -30.71 10.46 7.93
C LEU A 441 -30.32 9.69 9.21
N ARG A 442 -29.38 8.75 9.10
CA ARG A 442 -28.88 7.97 10.25
C ARG A 442 -28.15 8.82 11.28
N ALA A 443 -27.39 9.83 10.83
CA ALA A 443 -26.75 10.78 11.72
C ALA A 443 -27.78 11.61 12.50
N ASP A 444 -28.86 12.05 11.84
CA ASP A 444 -29.94 12.82 12.47
C ASP A 444 -30.74 11.97 13.47
N GLU A 445 -31.01 10.70 13.14
CA GLU A 445 -31.62 9.75 14.08
C GLU A 445 -30.78 9.54 15.34
N TYR A 446 -29.46 9.40 15.18
CA TYR A 446 -28.53 9.29 16.30
C TYR A 446 -28.50 10.57 17.14
N ASP A 447 -28.38 11.74 16.51
CA ASP A 447 -28.36 13.04 17.21
C ASP A 447 -29.66 13.25 18.00
N ALA A 448 -30.81 12.88 17.44
CA ALA A 448 -32.11 12.95 18.13
C ALA A 448 -32.17 12.00 19.35
N LYS A 449 -31.67 10.76 19.20
CA LYS A 449 -31.58 9.78 20.30
C LYS A 449 -30.68 10.30 21.42
N MET A 450 -29.51 10.84 21.09
CA MET A 450 -28.56 11.39 22.06
C MET A 450 -29.12 12.64 22.77
N ALA A 451 -29.83 13.51 22.05
CA ALA A 451 -30.49 14.67 22.65
C ALA A 451 -31.55 14.26 23.69
N LEU A 452 -32.30 13.19 23.42
CA LEU A 452 -33.28 12.64 24.37
C LEU A 452 -32.60 12.06 25.62
N ILE A 453 -31.53 11.29 25.44
CA ILE A 453 -30.74 10.72 26.55
C ILE A 453 -30.16 11.83 27.42
N GLU A 454 -29.59 12.88 26.81
CA GLU A 454 -29.03 14.00 27.54
C GLU A 454 -30.09 14.80 28.30
N LYS A 455 -31.29 14.96 27.71
CA LYS A 455 -32.43 15.57 28.41
C LYS A 455 -32.85 14.74 29.63
N GLN A 456 -32.97 13.42 29.47
CA GLN A 456 -33.31 12.51 30.58
C GLN A 456 -32.24 12.53 31.68
N ARG A 457 -30.96 12.59 31.31
CA ARG A 457 -29.84 12.70 32.27
C ARG A 457 -29.94 13.99 33.07
N LYS A 458 -30.18 15.12 32.42
CA LYS A 458 -30.38 16.42 33.10
C LYS A 458 -31.59 16.40 34.03
N GLU A 459 -32.71 15.82 33.60
CA GLU A 459 -33.90 15.67 34.46
C GLU A 459 -33.63 14.77 35.68
N GLN A 460 -32.83 13.71 35.53
CA GLN A 460 -32.41 12.84 36.63
C GLN A 460 -31.44 13.54 37.59
N GLU A 461 -30.47 14.29 37.06
CA GLU A 461 -29.54 15.10 37.86
C GLU A 461 -30.29 16.18 38.66
N GLU A 462 -31.25 16.87 38.04
CA GLU A 462 -32.11 17.84 38.73
C GLU A 462 -33.00 17.19 39.80
N MET A 463 -33.55 16.00 39.55
CA MET A 463 -34.30 15.24 40.56
C MET A 463 -33.40 14.74 41.70
N ALA A 464 -32.18 14.32 41.42
CA ALA A 464 -31.20 13.91 42.44
C ALA A 464 -30.78 15.09 43.33
N VAL A 465 -30.54 16.27 42.73
CA VAL A 465 -30.26 17.50 43.48
C VAL A 465 -31.46 17.89 44.34
N LYS A 466 -32.69 17.85 43.82
CA LYS A 466 -33.91 18.13 44.62
C LYS A 466 -34.09 17.15 45.78
N LYS A 467 -33.77 15.86 45.59
CA LYS A 467 -33.80 14.84 46.66
C LYS A 467 -32.70 15.05 47.70
N ALA A 468 -31.49 15.44 47.29
CA ALA A 468 -30.40 15.75 48.21
C ALA A 468 -30.73 16.97 49.08
N VAL A 469 -31.31 18.02 48.48
CA VAL A 469 -31.75 19.22 49.21
C VAL A 469 -32.90 18.90 50.18
N ASN A 470 -33.87 18.07 49.79
CA ASN A 470 -34.95 17.68 50.70
C ASN A 470 -34.51 16.67 51.78
N GLY A 471 -33.52 15.83 51.51
CA GLY A 471 -32.93 14.91 52.49
C GLY A 471 -32.12 15.62 53.58
N GLU A 472 -31.51 16.78 53.28
CA GLU A 472 -30.91 17.66 54.30
C GLU A 472 -31.95 18.41 55.14
N VAL A 473 -33.16 18.61 54.62
CA VAL A 473 -34.27 19.24 55.36
C VAL A 473 -34.96 18.24 56.29
N GLU A 474 -35.08 16.96 55.93
CA GLU A 474 -35.62 15.91 56.82
C GLU A 474 -34.63 15.45 57.90
N ALA A 475 -33.32 15.62 57.71
CA ALA A 475 -32.33 15.45 58.79
C ALA A 475 -32.25 16.65 59.75
N GLY A 476 -33.00 17.73 59.47
CA GLY A 476 -33.05 18.95 60.25
C GLY A 476 -34.11 19.00 61.35
N ASP A 477 -34.99 18.00 61.47
CA ASP A 477 -36.14 18.04 62.39
C ASP A 477 -36.30 16.80 63.28
N GLU A 478 -35.20 16.21 63.76
CA GLU A 478 -35.21 15.41 64.98
C GLU A 478 -34.03 15.77 65.91
N GLY A 479 -34.35 16.37 67.06
CA GLY A 479 -33.56 16.21 68.28
C GLY A 479 -32.55 17.31 68.66
N LYS A 480 -33.04 18.47 69.12
CA LYS A 480 -32.29 19.23 70.14
C LYS A 480 -32.57 18.63 71.52
N GLU A 481 -31.71 17.73 71.98
CA GLU A 481 -31.37 17.58 73.41
C GLU A 481 -30.14 16.67 73.64
N GLY A 482 -29.10 17.22 74.28
CA GLY A 482 -28.31 16.46 75.26
C GLY A 482 -26.97 15.80 74.87
N LYS A 483 -25.88 16.53 75.17
CA LYS A 483 -24.61 16.06 75.80
C LYS A 483 -23.60 15.15 75.06
N ARG A 484 -22.40 15.74 74.90
CA ARG A 484 -21.02 15.26 75.20
C ARG A 484 -20.53 13.93 74.58
N GLY A 485 -19.50 14.07 73.74
CA GLY A 485 -18.22 13.37 73.92
C GLY A 485 -17.67 12.57 72.73
N GLY A 486 -16.42 12.85 72.33
CA GLY A 486 -15.47 11.82 71.93
C GLY A 486 -15.03 11.70 70.45
N LYS A 487 -13.80 12.16 70.21
CA LYS A 487 -12.71 11.59 69.36
C LYS A 487 -12.92 11.32 67.85
N SER A 488 -12.12 12.07 67.08
CA SER A 488 -11.33 11.72 65.88
C SER A 488 -11.41 10.28 65.34
N ARG A 489 -11.55 10.17 64.00
CA ARG A 489 -10.80 9.25 63.13
C ARG A 489 -10.80 9.73 61.66
N THR A 490 -9.63 9.66 61.06
CA THR A 490 -9.24 9.82 59.64
C THR A 490 -9.46 8.53 58.83
N CYS A 491 -9.67 8.62 57.50
CA CYS A 491 -9.07 7.83 56.39
C CYS A 491 -9.86 8.15 55.09
N GLU A 492 -9.25 8.79 54.08
CA GLU A 492 -8.41 8.25 52.99
C GLU A 492 -9.20 7.76 51.76
N ILE A 493 -8.74 8.29 50.63
CA ILE A 493 -9.20 8.12 49.26
C ILE A 493 -8.45 6.92 48.67
N PHE A 494 -9.18 6.05 47.96
CA PHE A 494 -8.67 5.33 46.80
C PHE A 494 -9.57 5.63 45.60
#